data_AF-A0A090VEK0-F1
#
_entry.id   AF-A0A090VEK0-F1
#
_cell.length_a   1.000
_cell.length_b   1.000
_cell.length_c   1.000
_cell.angle_alpha   90.00
_cell.angle_beta   90.00
_cell.angle_gamma   90.00
#
_symmetry.space_group_name_H-M   'P 1'
#
loop_
_entity.id
_entity.type
_entity.pdbx_description
1 polymer ?
#
loop_
_entity_poly.entity_id
_entity_poly.type
_entity_poly.pdbx_seq_one_letter_code
_entity_poly.pdbx_strand_id
1 'polypeptide(L)'
;MKSLRVKKKWVEDYKTAKTRFEDLEVLYEFFKEDEATAEDVEAQYNLLATQLEDIEFKNMLSEEGDSLSAVLQITAGAGGTESCDWASMLMRMYLMYAEKSGFKVKELNFQEGDVAGIKP
;
A
#
# COMPACT_ATOMS: atom_id res chain seq x y z
N MET A 1 12.41 -2.80 20.63
CA MET A 1 10.96 -3.04 20.83
C MET A 1 10.16 -3.00 19.51
N LYS A 2 10.37 -2.00 18.62
CA LYS A 2 9.74 -1.93 17.27
C LYS A 2 10.06 -3.14 16.37
N SER A 3 11.33 -3.57 16.32
CA SER A 3 11.77 -4.73 15.53
C SER A 3 11.11 -6.06 15.93
N LEU A 4 10.92 -6.29 17.24
CA LEU A 4 10.24 -7.48 17.76
C LEU A 4 8.76 -7.51 17.32
N ARG A 5 8.09 -6.36 17.34
CA ARG A 5 6.69 -6.23 16.88
C ARG A 5 6.56 -6.54 15.40
N VAL A 6 7.49 -6.07 14.58
CA VAL A 6 7.53 -6.34 13.14
C VAL A 6 7.73 -7.83 12.88
N LYS A 7 8.73 -8.47 13.50
CA LYS A 7 8.97 -9.92 13.34
C LYS A 7 7.78 -10.77 13.82
N LYS A 8 7.13 -10.38 14.92
CA LYS A 8 5.92 -11.05 15.41
C LYS A 8 4.78 -10.95 14.41
N LYS A 9 4.58 -9.78 13.81
CA LYS A 9 3.57 -9.56 12.76
C LYS A 9 3.83 -10.43 11.52
N TRP A 10 5.08 -10.55 11.08
CA TRP A 10 5.47 -11.46 9.99
C TRP A 10 5.10 -12.93 10.29
N VAL A 11 5.41 -13.39 11.50
CA VAL A 11 5.07 -14.76 11.92
C VAL A 11 3.56 -14.97 11.99
N GLU A 12 2.81 -13.99 12.49
CA GLU A 12 1.35 -14.04 12.53
C GLU A 12 0.76 -14.07 11.11
N ASP A 13 1.19 -13.18 10.22
CA ASP A 13 0.72 -13.10 8.83
C ASP A 13 0.98 -14.41 8.06
N TYR A 14 2.18 -14.99 8.22
CA TYR A 14 2.52 -16.30 7.66
C TYR A 14 1.63 -17.41 8.20
N LYS A 15 1.41 -17.46 9.52
CA LYS A 15 0.55 -18.48 10.13
C LYS A 15 -0.88 -18.39 9.62
N THR A 16 -1.44 -17.18 9.52
CA THR A 16 -2.78 -16.98 9.00
C THR A 16 -2.87 -17.40 7.53
N ALA A 17 -1.87 -17.06 6.70
CA ALA A 17 -1.85 -17.48 5.29
C ALA A 17 -1.77 -19.02 5.17
N LYS A 18 -0.96 -19.67 6.01
CA LYS A 18 -0.87 -21.13 6.07
C LYS A 18 -2.20 -21.78 6.44
N THR A 19 -2.88 -21.27 7.47
CA THR A 19 -4.20 -21.78 7.87
C THR A 19 -5.22 -21.62 6.75
N ARG A 20 -5.25 -20.46 6.06
CA ARG A 20 -6.16 -20.28 4.92
C ARG A 20 -5.86 -21.21 3.75
N PHE A 21 -4.58 -21.50 3.51
CA PHE A 21 -4.20 -22.48 2.51
C PHE A 21 -4.67 -23.89 2.88
N GLU A 22 -4.50 -24.29 4.14
CA GLU A 22 -5.03 -25.57 4.65
C GLU A 22 -6.57 -25.63 4.54
N ASP A 23 -7.27 -24.54 4.89
CA ASP A 23 -8.73 -24.45 4.75
C ASP A 23 -9.18 -24.57 3.28
N LEU A 24 -8.44 -23.94 2.35
CA LEU A 24 -8.69 -24.04 0.91
C LEU A 24 -8.44 -25.45 0.38
N GLU A 25 -7.38 -26.13 0.82
CA GLU A 25 -7.12 -27.52 0.46
C GLU A 25 -8.26 -28.44 0.91
N VAL A 26 -8.71 -28.31 2.16
CA VAL A 26 -9.85 -29.08 2.68
C VAL A 26 -11.12 -28.79 1.90
N LEU A 27 -11.41 -27.52 1.63
CA LEU A 27 -12.60 -27.13 0.87
C LEU A 27 -12.56 -27.65 -0.58
N TYR A 28 -11.37 -27.71 -1.18
CA TYR A 28 -11.17 -28.28 -2.50
C TYR A 28 -11.41 -29.79 -2.53
N GLU A 29 -11.04 -30.52 -1.48
CA GLU A 29 -11.40 -31.95 -1.36
C GLU A 29 -12.91 -32.13 -1.23
N PHE A 30 -13.61 -31.32 -0.42
CA PHE A 30 -15.09 -31.36 -0.35
C PHE A 30 -15.75 -31.04 -1.69
N PHE A 31 -15.18 -30.12 -2.48
CA PHE A 31 -15.66 -29.85 -3.82
C PHE A 31 -15.55 -31.08 -4.75
N LYS A 32 -14.46 -31.86 -4.65
CA LYS A 32 -14.31 -33.11 -5.43
C LYS A 32 -15.30 -34.20 -5.02
N GLU A 33 -15.78 -34.15 -3.77
CA GLU A 33 -16.80 -35.06 -3.23
C GLU A 33 -18.23 -34.56 -3.46
N ASP A 34 -18.42 -33.48 -4.25
CA ASP A 34 -19.70 -32.80 -4.49
C ASP A 34 -20.36 -32.25 -3.19
N GLU A 35 -19.58 -32.06 -2.12
CA GLU A 35 -20.02 -31.54 -0.82
C GLU A 35 -19.81 -30.01 -0.67
N ALA A 36 -19.13 -29.37 -1.63
CA ALA A 36 -18.94 -27.92 -1.70
C ALA A 36 -19.14 -27.41 -3.13
N THR A 37 -19.39 -26.10 -3.28
CA THR A 37 -19.56 -25.49 -4.61
C THR A 37 -18.25 -24.90 -5.12
N ALA A 38 -18.15 -24.71 -6.44
CA ALA A 38 -17.02 -24.01 -7.05
C ALA A 38 -16.90 -22.57 -6.56
N GLU A 39 -18.04 -21.93 -6.25
CA GLU A 39 -18.13 -20.56 -5.74
C GLU A 39 -17.51 -20.44 -4.33
N ASP A 40 -17.71 -21.44 -3.48
CA ASP A 40 -17.09 -21.49 -2.15
C ASP A 40 -15.55 -21.58 -2.24
N VAL A 41 -15.05 -22.43 -3.15
CA VAL A 41 -13.61 -22.59 -3.40
C VAL A 41 -13.01 -21.29 -3.93
N GLU A 42 -13.67 -20.66 -4.91
CA GLU A 42 -13.22 -19.39 -5.50
C GLU A 42 -13.21 -18.26 -4.45
N ALA A 43 -14.21 -18.20 -3.57
CA ALA A 43 -14.25 -17.23 -2.49
C ALA A 43 -13.05 -17.38 -1.52
N GLN A 44 -12.75 -18.61 -1.10
CA GLN A 44 -11.58 -18.86 -0.23
C GLN A 44 -10.26 -18.61 -0.95
N TYR A 45 -10.16 -18.99 -2.23
CA TYR A 45 -8.99 -18.71 -3.04
C TYR A 45 -8.71 -17.21 -3.13
N ASN A 46 -9.73 -16.39 -3.41
CA ASN A 46 -9.56 -14.94 -3.51
C ASN A 46 -9.13 -14.29 -2.19
N LEU A 47 -9.62 -14.80 -1.05
CA LEU A 47 -9.18 -14.36 0.28
C LEU A 47 -7.71 -14.69 0.53
N LEU A 48 -7.27 -15.90 0.17
CA LEU A 48 -5.88 -16.31 0.29
C LEU A 48 -4.97 -15.50 -0.65
N ALA A 49 -5.38 -15.31 -1.91
CA ALA A 49 -4.63 -14.56 -2.91
C ALA A 49 -4.39 -13.11 -2.46
N THR A 50 -5.43 -12.42 -2.01
CA THR A 50 -5.31 -11.05 -1.48
C THR A 50 -4.35 -10.99 -0.29
N GLN A 51 -4.42 -11.98 0.61
CA GLN A 51 -3.53 -12.02 1.76
C GLN A 51 -2.06 -12.29 1.37
N LEU A 52 -1.82 -13.12 0.36
CA LEU A 52 -0.47 -13.37 -0.15
C LEU A 52 0.09 -12.12 -0.81
N GLU A 53 -0.69 -11.41 -1.63
CA GLU A 53 -0.30 -10.13 -2.23
C GLU A 53 0.10 -9.11 -1.16
N ASP A 54 -0.66 -9.01 -0.06
CA ASP A 54 -0.33 -8.13 1.07
C ASP A 54 1.02 -8.48 1.74
N ILE A 55 1.34 -9.78 1.84
CA ILE A 55 2.59 -10.28 2.43
C ILE A 55 3.76 -10.02 1.46
N GLU A 56 3.56 -10.27 0.17
CA GLU A 56 4.57 -9.99 -0.87
C GLU A 56 4.88 -8.50 -0.95
N PHE A 57 3.86 -7.64 -0.92
CA PHE A 57 4.04 -6.18 -0.89
C PHE A 57 4.86 -5.73 0.32
N LYS A 58 4.60 -6.28 1.51
CA LYS A 58 5.43 -6.03 2.70
C LYS A 58 6.87 -6.51 2.53
N ASN A 59 7.10 -7.59 1.77
CA ASN A 59 8.44 -8.12 1.53
C ASN A 59 9.22 -7.22 0.57
N MET A 60 8.55 -6.63 -0.42
CA MET A 60 9.14 -5.63 -1.30
C MET A 60 9.61 -4.38 -0.53
N LEU A 61 8.92 -4.05 0.58
CA LEU A 61 9.25 -2.93 1.48
C LEU A 61 10.13 -3.37 2.66
N SER A 62 11.25 -4.04 2.37
CA SER A 62 12.17 -4.60 3.38
C SER A 62 13.44 -3.79 3.61
N GLU A 63 13.59 -2.63 2.96
CA GLU A 63 14.75 -1.76 3.20
C GLU A 63 14.62 -1.00 4.54
N GLU A 64 15.76 -0.61 5.10
CA GLU A 64 15.83 0.04 6.41
C GLU A 64 15.01 1.34 6.47
N GLY A 65 14.86 2.01 5.32
CA GLY A 65 14.11 3.25 5.14
C GLY A 65 12.59 3.10 5.01
N ASP A 66 12.07 1.93 4.61
CA ASP A 66 10.65 1.78 4.23
C ASP A 66 9.68 1.99 5.41
N SER A 67 10.16 1.76 6.63
CA SER A 67 9.39 1.95 7.85
C SER A 67 9.39 3.38 8.40
N LEU A 68 10.12 4.29 7.73
CA LEU A 68 10.27 5.69 8.11
C LEU A 68 9.21 6.55 7.41
N SER A 69 8.97 7.73 7.98
CA SER A 69 8.16 8.74 7.29
C SER A 69 8.92 9.29 6.09
N ALA A 70 8.23 9.41 4.95
CA ALA A 70 8.78 10.04 3.77
C ALA A 70 8.69 11.58 3.87
N VAL A 71 9.72 12.26 3.35
CA VAL A 71 9.67 13.69 3.07
C VAL A 71 9.57 13.84 1.56
N LEU A 72 8.45 14.40 1.09
CA LEU A 72 8.22 14.68 -0.32
C LEU A 72 8.48 16.16 -0.59
N GLN A 73 9.42 16.45 -1.49
CA GLN A 73 9.67 17.79 -2.01
C GLN A 73 9.24 17.82 -3.47
N ILE A 74 8.37 18.77 -3.81
CA ILE A 74 7.94 19.04 -5.18
C ILE A 74 8.49 20.41 -5.55
N THR A 75 9.32 20.44 -6.58
CA THR A 75 9.93 21.66 -7.10
C THR A 75 9.53 21.83 -8.56
N ALA A 76 9.07 23.03 -8.93
CA ALA A 76 8.75 23.35 -10.31
C ALA A 76 10.03 23.36 -11.16
N GLY A 77 10.03 22.60 -12.25
CA GLY A 77 11.15 22.57 -13.19
C GLY A 77 11.21 23.81 -14.09
N ALA A 78 12.15 23.82 -15.03
CA ALA A 78 12.20 24.85 -16.07
C ALA A 78 10.87 24.88 -16.87
N GLY A 79 10.36 26.08 -17.18
CA GLY A 79 9.11 26.27 -17.94
C GLY A 79 8.18 27.38 -17.43
N GLY A 80 8.57 28.12 -16.39
CA GLY A 80 7.82 29.30 -15.92
C GLY A 80 6.47 28.91 -15.31
N THR A 81 5.43 29.70 -15.56
CA THR A 81 4.11 29.57 -14.91
C THR A 81 3.43 28.22 -15.12
N GLU A 82 3.60 27.59 -16.30
CA GLU A 82 3.01 26.27 -16.59
C GLU A 82 3.63 25.16 -15.72
N SER A 83 4.95 25.20 -15.53
CA SER A 83 5.65 24.26 -14.64
C SER A 83 5.24 24.45 -13.19
N CYS A 84 4.98 25.69 -12.76
CA CYS A 84 4.47 25.98 -11.42
C CYS A 84 3.06 25.42 -11.21
N ASP A 85 2.15 25.58 -12.18
CA ASP A 85 0.79 25.05 -12.09
C ASP A 85 0.78 23.51 -12.05
N TRP A 86 1.63 22.87 -12.88
CA TRP A 86 1.80 21.42 -12.84
C TRP A 86 2.33 20.92 -11.49
N ALA A 87 3.32 21.62 -10.91
CA ALA A 87 3.82 21.29 -9.57
C ALA A 87 2.69 21.36 -8.51
N SER A 88 1.79 22.34 -8.61
CA SER A 88 0.60 22.42 -7.74
C SER A 88 -0.42 21.31 -8.00
N MET A 89 -0.59 20.87 -9.25
CA MET A 89 -1.43 19.71 -9.55
C MET A 89 -0.84 18.43 -8.93
N LEU A 90 0.48 18.22 -9.03
CA LEU A 90 1.17 17.09 -8.41
C LEU A 90 1.06 17.11 -6.88
N MET A 91 1.23 18.28 -6.25
CA MET A 91 1.05 18.41 -4.80
C MET A 91 -0.35 17.99 -4.38
N ARG A 92 -1.39 18.48 -5.07
CA ARG A 92 -2.78 18.08 -4.80
C ARG A 92 -3.00 16.58 -4.98
N MET A 93 -2.43 15.98 -6.03
CA MET A 93 -2.52 14.53 -6.27
C MET A 93 -1.94 13.73 -5.10
N TYR A 94 -0.75 14.09 -4.61
CA TYR A 94 -0.12 13.38 -3.49
C TYR A 94 -0.82 13.61 -2.15
N LEU A 95 -1.39 14.79 -1.92
CA LEU A 95 -2.24 15.05 -0.74
C LEU A 95 -3.47 14.14 -0.74
N MET A 96 -4.17 14.03 -1.87
CA MET A 96 -5.33 13.14 -2.00
C MET A 96 -4.95 11.67 -1.85
N TYR A 97 -3.83 11.24 -2.44
CA TYR A 97 -3.31 9.87 -2.27
C TYR A 97 -3.00 9.57 -0.80
N ALA A 98 -2.34 10.52 -0.11
CA ALA A 98 -1.97 10.35 1.29
C ALA A 98 -3.21 10.24 2.18
N GLU A 99 -4.23 11.07 1.96
CA GLU A 99 -5.50 11.00 2.67
C GLU A 99 -6.22 9.67 2.41
N LYS A 100 -6.35 9.25 1.14
CA LYS A 100 -6.98 7.97 0.76
C LYS A 100 -6.24 6.76 1.36
N SER A 101 -4.92 6.85 1.49
CA SER A 101 -4.08 5.79 2.06
C SER A 101 -3.98 5.84 3.60
N GLY A 102 -4.67 6.79 4.25
CA GLY A 102 -4.66 6.95 5.71
C GLY A 102 -3.36 7.51 6.30
N PHE A 103 -2.52 8.13 5.47
CA PHE A 103 -1.29 8.76 5.93
C PHE A 103 -1.56 10.16 6.50
N LYS A 104 -0.86 10.51 7.59
CA LYS A 104 -0.87 11.86 8.14
C LYS A 104 0.13 12.74 7.39
N VAL A 105 -0.36 13.77 6.72
CA VAL A 105 0.49 14.77 6.06
C VAL A 105 0.72 15.96 6.99
N LYS A 106 1.96 16.45 7.02
CA LYS A 106 2.31 17.74 7.63
C LYS A 106 3.08 18.55 6.60
N GLU A 107 2.56 19.72 6.25
CA GLU A 107 3.30 20.68 5.43
C GLU A 107 4.46 21.26 6.23
N LEU A 108 5.67 21.20 5.67
CA LEU A 108 6.90 21.70 6.31
C LEU A 108 7.32 23.07 5.73
N ASN A 109 7.20 23.23 4.42
CA ASN A 109 7.54 24.44 3.69
C ASN A 109 6.68 24.53 2.43
N PHE A 110 6.16 25.71 2.13
CA PHE A 110 5.37 25.99 0.94
C PHE A 110 5.71 27.39 0.42
N GLN A 111 5.94 27.51 -0.89
CA GLN A 111 6.26 28.77 -1.56
C GLN A 111 5.35 28.91 -2.78
N GLU A 112 4.47 29.91 -2.77
CA GLU A 112 3.60 30.21 -3.91
C GLU A 112 4.40 30.82 -5.06
N GLY A 113 4.05 30.40 -6.29
CA GLY A 113 4.59 30.97 -7.52
C GLY A 113 4.08 32.40 -7.72
N ASP A 114 4.87 33.24 -8.38
CA ASP A 114 4.60 34.69 -8.50
C ASP A 114 3.33 35.03 -9.31
N VAL A 115 2.84 34.10 -10.14
CA VAL A 115 1.63 34.27 -10.97
C VAL A 115 0.62 33.14 -10.75
N ALA A 116 1.12 31.90 -10.65
CA ALA A 116 0.34 30.72 -10.31
C ALA A 116 1.28 29.62 -9.81
N GLY A 117 0.73 28.66 -9.06
CA GLY A 117 1.40 27.40 -8.78
C GLY A 117 2.36 27.42 -7.58
N ILE A 118 3.31 26.47 -7.55
CA ILE A 118 4.41 26.40 -6.56
C ILE A 118 5.69 26.95 -7.19
N LYS A 119 6.43 27.79 -6.45
CA LYS A 119 7.66 28.41 -6.92
C LYS A 119 8.80 27.38 -7.08
N PRO A 120 9.72 27.56 -8.06
CA PRO A 120 10.97 26.81 -8.11
C PRO A 120 11.82 27.00 -6.85
#